data_AF-A0AAW8CQI9-F1
#
_entry.id   AF-A0AAW8CQI9-F1
#
_cell.length_a   1.000
_cell.length_b   1.000
_cell.length_c   1.000
_cell.angle_alpha   90.00
_cell.angle_beta   90.00
_cell.angle_gamma   90.00
#
_symmetry.space_group_name_H-M   'P 1'
#
loop_
_entity.id
_entity.type
_entity.pdbx_description
1 polymer ?
#
loop_
_entity_poly.entity_id
_entity_poly.type
_entity_poly.pdbx_seq_one_letter_code
_entity_poly.pdbx_strand_id
1 'polypeptide(L)' 'MYKNDNFHLSLEEINNTISIPKRKKVFLLILWDSQVWALVTVGYMDPGNWSTSIQGGAIYGYLKYAAHL' A
#
# COMPACT_ATOMS: atom_id res chain seq x y z
N MET A 1 -40.94 -4.36 5.71
CA MET A 1 -39.53 -4.42 5.27
C MET A 1 -38.66 -4.06 6.47
N TYR A 2 -37.99 -5.04 7.08
CA TYR A 2 -37.08 -4.79 8.20
C TYR A 2 -35.74 -4.30 7.61
N LYS A 3 -35.38 -3.05 7.90
CA LYS A 3 -34.09 -2.49 7.47
C LYS A 3 -33.05 -2.94 8.48
N ASN A 4 -32.14 -3.81 8.03
CA ASN A 4 -31.07 -4.31 8.88
C ASN A 4 -29.94 -3.26 8.83
N ASP A 5 -30.03 -2.26 9.69
CA ASP A 5 -29.15 -1.08 9.71
C ASP A 5 -27.82 -1.32 10.44
N ASN A 6 -27.41 -2.59 10.61
CA ASN A 6 -26.13 -2.96 11.21
C ASN A 6 -24.98 -2.88 10.17
N PHE A 7 -24.83 -1.73 9.53
CA PHE A 7 -23.64 -1.46 8.71
C PHE A 7 -22.53 -0.97 9.64
N HIS A 8 -21.77 -1.92 10.19
CA HIS A 8 -20.51 -1.58 10.84
C HIS A 8 -19.51 -1.07 9.80
N LEU A 9 -18.91 0.10 10.06
CA LEU A 9 -17.92 0.69 9.19
C LEU A 9 -16.58 -0.05 9.38
N SER A 10 -15.82 -0.25 8.30
CA SER A 10 -14.48 -0.83 8.44
C SER A 10 -13.56 0.11 9.22
N LEU A 11 -12.86 -0.45 10.23
CA LEU A 11 -11.97 0.29 11.15
C LEU A 11 -12.65 1.50 11.81
N GLU A 12 -13.83 1.29 12.42
CA GLU A 12 -14.64 2.33 13.11
C GLU A 12 -13.83 3.27 14.03
N GLU A 13 -12.78 2.78 14.69
CA GLU A 13 -11.93 3.56 15.60
C GLU A 13 -11.05 4.61 14.90
N ILE A 14 -10.67 4.37 13.63
CA ILE A 14 -9.76 5.25 12.87
C ILE A 14 -10.34 5.72 11.53
N ASN A 15 -11.61 5.37 11.25
CA ASN A 15 -12.28 5.74 10.03
C ASN A 15 -12.45 7.26 9.97
N ASN A 16 -12.00 7.88 8.88
CA ASN A 16 -12.07 9.33 8.64
C ASN A 16 -11.29 10.22 9.64
N THR A 17 -10.29 9.66 10.35
CA THR A 17 -9.44 10.45 11.27
C THR A 17 -8.56 11.46 10.55
N ILE A 18 -8.18 11.20 9.30
CA ILE A 18 -7.30 12.08 8.52
C ILE A 18 -8.15 13.03 7.67
N SER A 19 -8.26 14.31 8.08
CA SER A 19 -8.95 15.32 7.31
C SER A 19 -8.11 15.81 6.13
N ILE A 20 -8.60 15.59 4.90
CA ILE A 20 -7.89 16.01 3.68
C ILE A 20 -8.36 17.42 3.28
N PRO A 21 -7.44 18.41 3.19
CA PRO A 21 -7.79 19.78 2.83
C PRO A 21 -8.14 19.90 1.34
N LYS A 22 -9.36 20.38 1.04
CA LYS A 22 -9.94 20.43 -0.32
C LYS A 22 -9.27 21.38 -1.33
N ARG A 23 -8.36 22.26 -0.89
CA ARG A 23 -7.71 23.30 -1.72
C ARG A 23 -6.19 23.31 -1.56
N LYS A 24 -5.53 22.16 -1.77
CA LYS A 24 -4.06 22.07 -1.87
C LYS A 24 -3.65 21.63 -3.27
N LYS A 25 -2.41 21.99 -3.67
CA LYS A 25 -1.80 21.49 -4.90
C LYS A 25 -1.75 19.96 -4.87
N VAL A 26 -2.00 19.30 -5.99
CA VAL A 26 -2.10 17.82 -6.11
C VAL A 26 -0.91 17.10 -5.47
N PHE A 27 0.32 17.60 -5.67
CA PHE A 27 1.52 17.00 -5.05
C PHE A 27 1.50 16.99 -3.51
N LEU A 28 0.94 18.03 -2.88
CA LEU A 28 0.81 18.09 -1.42
C LEU A 28 -0.24 17.10 -0.90
N LEU A 29 -1.25 16.77 -1.71
CA LEU A 29 -2.23 15.75 -1.36
C LEU A 29 -1.59 14.35 -1.41
N ILE A 30 -0.77 14.09 -2.44
CA ILE A 30 -0.04 12.82 -2.58
C ILE A 30 0.91 12.60 -1.39
N LEU A 31 1.65 13.62 -0.97
CA LEU A 31 2.53 13.52 0.20
C LEU A 31 1.77 13.31 1.52
N TRP A 32 0.54 13.79 1.63
CA TRP A 32 -0.27 13.60 2.83
C TRP A 32 -0.77 12.16 2.94
N ASP A 33 -1.22 11.62 1.80
CA ASP A 33 -1.78 10.28 1.67
C ASP A 33 -0.72 9.18 1.68
N SER A 34 0.55 9.50 1.36
CA SER A 34 1.64 8.51 1.24
C SER A 34 1.90 7.68 2.50
N GLN A 35 1.47 8.14 3.67
CA GLN A 35 1.57 7.40 4.93
C GLN A 35 0.75 6.10 4.91
N VAL A 36 -0.46 6.14 4.37
CA VAL A 36 -1.33 4.94 4.27
C VAL A 36 -0.74 3.96 3.26
N TRP A 37 -0.25 4.45 2.12
CA TRP A 37 0.43 3.63 1.12
C TRP A 37 1.72 2.98 1.64
N ALA A 38 2.49 3.68 2.47
CA ALA A 38 3.71 3.14 3.07
C ALA A 38 3.41 1.94 3.99
N LEU A 39 2.32 2.01 4.78
CA LEU A 39 1.90 0.91 5.66
C LEU A 39 1.48 -0.34 4.89
N VAL A 40 0.90 -0.19 3.70
CA VAL A 40 0.57 -1.34 2.83
C VAL A 40 1.84 -1.90 2.19
N THR A 41 2.73 -1.02 1.70
CA THR A 41 3.90 -1.40 0.92
C THR A 41 4.96 -2.11 1.74
N VAL A 42 5.12 -1.76 3.03
CA VAL A 42 6.12 -2.41 3.90
C VAL A 42 5.87 -3.92 4.05
N GLY A 43 4.61 -4.37 3.97
CA GLY A 43 4.27 -5.81 3.97
C GLY A 43 4.83 -6.58 2.77
N TYR A 44 5.08 -5.92 1.64
CA TYR A 44 5.73 -6.53 0.47
C TYR A 44 7.26 -6.55 0.59
N MET A 45 7.83 -5.82 1.55
CA MET A 45 9.27 -5.79 1.81
C MET A 45 9.68 -6.79 2.90
N ASP A 46 8.86 -7.80 3.18
CA ASP A 46 9.14 -8.80 4.20
C ASP A 46 10.48 -9.54 3.96
N PRO A 47 11.32 -9.74 5.00
CA PRO A 47 12.62 -10.40 4.89
C PRO A 47 12.60 -11.83 4.34
N GLY A 48 11.46 -12.52 4.42
CA GLY A 48 11.27 -13.86 3.87
C GLY A 48 11.45 -13.92 2.35
N ASN A 49 11.20 -12.81 1.63
CA ASN A 49 11.38 -12.75 0.18
C ASN A 49 12.79 -12.30 -0.25
N TRP A 50 13.64 -11.85 0.68
CA TRP A 50 14.96 -11.31 0.37
C TRP A 50 15.95 -12.39 -0.07
N SER A 51 15.97 -13.54 0.62
CA SER A 51 16.89 -14.64 0.31
C SER A 51 16.69 -15.18 -1.12
N THR A 52 15.43 -15.42 -1.49
CA THR A 52 15.07 -15.89 -2.84
C THR A 52 15.37 -14.84 -3.92
N SER A 53 15.20 -13.56 -3.60
CA SER A 53 15.54 -12.47 -4.52
C SER A 53 17.05 -12.37 -4.77
N ILE A 54 17.87 -12.54 -3.72
CA ILE A 54 19.34 -12.55 -3.83
C ILE A 54 19.82 -13.79 -4.61
N GLN A 55 19.30 -14.98 -4.31
CA GLN A 55 19.63 -16.19 -5.07
C GLN A 55 19.19 -16.06 -6.53
N GLY A 56 17.99 -15.53 -6.78
CA GLY A 56 17.49 -15.28 -8.13
C GLY A 56 18.34 -14.28 -8.91
N GLY A 57 18.83 -13.22 -8.26
CA GLY A 57 19.75 -12.24 -8.85
C GLY A 57 21.16 -12.80 -9.09
N ALA A 58 21.65 -13.67 -8.20
CA ALA A 58 22.96 -14.32 -8.37
C ALA A 58 22.96 -15.35 -9.52
N ILE A 59 21.84 -16.06 -9.73
CA ILE A 59 21.72 -17.09 -10.78
C ILE A 59 21.40 -16.47 -12.15
N TYR A 60 20.53 -15.46 -12.21
CA TYR A 60 20.01 -14.92 -13.48
C TYR A 60 20.45 -13.47 -13.78
N GLY A 61 21.20 -12.80 -12.90
CA GLY A 61 21.61 -11.41 -13.10
C GLY A 61 20.42 -10.47 -13.38
N TYR A 62 20.60 -9.53 -14.29
CA TYR A 62 19.56 -8.59 -14.73
C TYR A 62 18.49 -9.21 -15.65
N LEU A 63 18.58 -10.49 -15.98
CA LEU A 63 17.69 -11.13 -16.95
C LEU A 63 16.22 -11.11 -16.50
N LYS A 64 15.94 -11.04 -15.18
CA LYS A 64 14.57 -10.95 -14.64
C LYS A 64 13.88 -9.60 -14.87
N TYR A 65 14.58 -8.52 -15.19
CA TYR A 65 13.95 -7.23 -15.51
C TYR A 65 13.32 -7.20 -16.91
N ALA A 66 13.67 -8.16 -17.78
CA ALA A 66 13.21 -8.21 -19.18
C ALA A 66 12.13 -9.27 -19.46
N ALA A 67 11.83 -10.17 -18.53
CA ALA A 67 10.90 -11.29 -18.75
C ALA A 67 9.40 -10.91 -18.73
N HIS A 68 9.08 -9.63 -18.93
CA HIS A 68 7.71 -9.10 -19.01
C HIS A 68 7.57 -8.04 -20.11
N LEU A 69 8.24 -8.26 -21.23
CA LEU A 69 7.90 -7.72 -22.55
C LEU A 69 7.52 -8.88 -23.45
#